data_AF-A0A7X8JN12-F1
#
_entry.id   AF-A0A7X8JN12-F1
#
_cell.length_a   1.000
_cell.length_b   1.000
_cell.length_c   1.000
_cell.angle_alpha   90.00
_cell.angle_beta   90.00
_cell.angle_gamma   90.00
#
_symmetry.space_group_name_H-M   'P 1'
#
loop_
_entity.id
_entity.type
_entity.pdbx_description
1 polymer ?
#
loop_
_entity_poly.entity_id
_entity_poly.type
_entity_poly.pdbx_seq_one_letter_code
_entity_poly.pdbx_strand_id
1 'polypeptide(L)'
;MKTNEISQANQLDNVHIISLLDRLEAAKKVLEKSEDIESTIEKLNNLEYFLRRFGTLKDLATHMLFIERKMYILKEYLTVTEAADYLNLSPSLVYRLTSKHELPIYKPNGKTIFIRRDDLNRWIAKTRVMSDDEIEEYAATHMENLFKGNFNNLISATL
;
A
#
# COMPACT_ATOMS: atom_id res chain seq x y z
N MET A 1 37.75 -5.53 -81.83
CA MET A 1 37.02 -4.39 -81.19
C MET A 1 35.70 -4.77 -80.51
N LYS A 2 35.07 -5.94 -80.75
CA LYS A 2 33.77 -6.29 -80.13
C LYS A 2 33.82 -6.84 -78.68
N THR A 3 34.99 -7.16 -78.15
CA THR A 3 35.15 -7.81 -76.84
C THR A 3 35.11 -6.85 -75.64
N ASN A 4 35.27 -5.54 -75.85
CA ASN A 4 35.34 -4.55 -74.78
C ASN A 4 33.95 -4.03 -74.35
N GLU A 5 32.99 -3.95 -75.29
CA GLU A 5 31.61 -3.52 -75.02
C GLU A 5 30.81 -4.57 -74.22
N ILE A 6 31.05 -5.87 -74.47
CA ILE A 6 30.38 -6.98 -73.76
C ILE A 6 30.82 -7.05 -72.28
N SER A 7 32.09 -6.72 -71.99
CA SER A 7 32.65 -6.72 -70.63
C SER A 7 32.17 -5.52 -69.80
N GLN A 8 31.97 -4.36 -70.43
CA GLN A 8 31.43 -3.17 -69.76
C GLN A 8 29.93 -3.30 -69.46
N ALA A 9 29.14 -3.90 -70.36
CA ALA A 9 27.73 -4.20 -70.12
C ALA A 9 27.55 -5.17 -68.93
N ASN A 10 28.33 -6.25 -68.90
CA ASN A 10 28.33 -7.21 -67.78
C ASN A 10 28.78 -6.59 -66.44
N GLN A 11 29.69 -5.61 -66.45
CA GLN A 11 30.05 -4.88 -65.23
C GLN A 11 28.93 -3.96 -64.74
N LEU A 12 28.24 -3.27 -65.67
CA LEU A 12 27.13 -2.38 -65.34
C LEU A 12 25.96 -3.15 -64.71
N ASP A 13 25.64 -4.32 -65.26
CA ASP A 13 24.57 -5.19 -64.75
C ASP A 13 24.93 -5.77 -63.37
N ASN A 14 26.19 -6.16 -63.16
CA ASN A 14 26.66 -6.62 -61.85
C ASN A 14 26.59 -5.52 -60.78
N VAL A 15 26.94 -4.27 -61.10
CA VAL A 15 26.83 -3.14 -60.17
C VAL A 15 25.37 -2.90 -59.78
N HIS A 16 24.45 -2.98 -60.74
CA HIS A 16 23.02 -2.84 -60.46
C HIS A 16 22.51 -3.97 -59.55
N ILE A 17 22.93 -5.22 -59.79
CA ILE A 17 22.58 -6.38 -58.95
C ILE A 17 23.10 -6.21 -57.51
N ILE A 18 24.34 -5.75 -57.33
CA ILE A 18 24.93 -5.47 -56.00
C ILE A 18 24.10 -4.42 -55.25
N SER A 19 23.72 -3.33 -55.93
CA SER A 19 22.92 -2.27 -55.29
C SER A 19 21.52 -2.75 -54.87
N LEU A 20 20.94 -3.70 -55.62
CA LEU A 20 19.67 -4.33 -55.26
C LEU A 20 19.83 -5.25 -54.05
N LEU A 21 20.93 -6.00 -53.95
CA LEU A 21 21.25 -6.83 -52.80
C LEU A 21 21.40 -5.99 -51.52
N ASP A 22 22.14 -4.88 -51.59
CA ASP A 22 22.31 -3.96 -50.46
C ASP A 22 20.95 -3.40 -49.98
N ARG A 23 20.07 -3.06 -50.93
CA ARG A 23 18.70 -2.59 -50.62
C ARG A 23 17.84 -3.69 -50.00
N LEU A 24 17.96 -4.93 -50.47
CA LEU A 24 17.23 -6.07 -49.91
C LEU A 24 17.73 -6.43 -48.51
N GLU A 25 19.03 -6.32 -48.25
CA GLU A 25 19.63 -6.55 -46.94
C GLU A 25 19.21 -5.47 -45.93
N ALA A 26 19.19 -4.21 -46.36
CA ALA A 26 18.63 -3.12 -45.57
C ALA A 26 17.13 -3.33 -45.28
N ALA A 27 16.35 -3.77 -46.26
CA ALA A 27 14.92 -4.07 -46.09
C ALA A 27 14.68 -5.23 -45.12
N LYS A 28 15.48 -6.31 -45.22
CA LYS A 28 15.43 -7.45 -44.29
C LYS A 28 15.67 -7.00 -42.85
N LYS A 29 16.68 -6.15 -42.63
CA LYS A 29 16.98 -5.60 -41.29
C LYS A 29 15.84 -4.73 -40.72
N VAL A 30 15.07 -4.07 -41.58
CA VAL A 30 13.86 -3.33 -41.17
C VAL A 30 12.72 -4.30 -40.83
N LEU A 31 12.55 -5.37 -41.61
CA LEU A 31 11.54 -6.41 -41.36
C LEU A 31 11.81 -7.19 -40.08
N GLU A 32 13.06 -7.55 -39.79
CA GLU A 32 13.45 -8.19 -38.51
C GLU A 32 13.07 -7.32 -37.31
N LYS A 33 13.29 -6.01 -37.40
CA LYS A 33 12.86 -5.05 -36.36
C LYS A 33 11.34 -4.90 -36.27
N SER A 34 10.60 -5.16 -37.36
CA SER A 34 9.14 -5.05 -37.35
C SER A 34 8.47 -6.16 -36.54
N GLU A 35 9.06 -7.35 -36.50
CA GLU A 35 8.61 -8.46 -35.64
C GLU A 35 8.76 -8.11 -34.14
N ASP A 36 9.89 -7.49 -33.77
CA ASP A 36 10.10 -6.98 -32.41
C ASP A 36 9.08 -5.88 -32.03
N ILE A 37 8.68 -5.05 -32.99
CA ILE A 37 7.66 -4.01 -32.80
C ILE A 37 6.28 -4.64 -32.57
N GLU A 38 5.91 -5.67 -33.35
CA GLU A 38 4.65 -6.39 -33.15
C GLU A 38 4.58 -7.04 -31.77
N SER A 39 5.64 -7.73 -31.35
CA SER A 39 5.77 -8.29 -30.00
C SER A 39 5.65 -7.22 -28.91
N THR A 40 6.22 -6.05 -29.14
CA THR A 40 6.15 -4.90 -28.21
C THR A 40 4.73 -4.32 -28.13
N ILE A 41 4.05 -4.18 -29.27
CA ILE A 41 2.65 -3.74 -29.32
C ILE A 41 1.76 -4.71 -28.55
N GLU A 42 1.97 -6.01 -28.71
CA GLU A 42 1.20 -7.02 -27.99
C GLU A 42 1.42 -6.95 -26.47
N LYS A 43 2.66 -6.75 -26.03
CA LYS A 43 2.95 -6.49 -24.61
C LYS A 43 2.29 -5.21 -24.10
N LEU A 44 2.28 -4.13 -24.89
CA LEU A 44 1.63 -2.88 -24.54
C LEU A 44 0.12 -3.02 -24.46
N ASN A 45 -0.51 -3.76 -25.37
CA ASN A 45 -1.94 -4.04 -25.34
C ASN A 45 -2.32 -4.87 -24.11
N ASN A 46 -1.53 -5.89 -23.78
CA ASN A 46 -1.71 -6.67 -22.55
C ASN A 46 -1.60 -5.80 -21.30
N LEU A 47 -0.64 -4.88 -21.27
CA LEU A 47 -0.49 -3.93 -20.17
C LEU A 47 -1.67 -2.95 -20.11
N GLU A 48 -2.10 -2.38 -21.24
CA GLU A 48 -3.26 -1.49 -21.29
C GLU A 48 -4.51 -2.20 -20.77
N TYR A 49 -4.75 -3.43 -21.22
CA TYR A 49 -5.88 -4.25 -20.77
C TYR A 49 -5.84 -4.49 -19.26
N PHE A 50 -4.68 -4.83 -18.70
CA PHE A 50 -4.50 -4.98 -17.26
C PHE A 50 -4.76 -3.66 -16.52
N LEU A 51 -4.22 -2.55 -17.01
CA LEU A 51 -4.33 -1.23 -16.40
C LEU A 51 -5.77 -0.70 -16.41
N ARG A 52 -6.62 -1.09 -17.37
CA ARG A 52 -8.05 -0.71 -17.40
C ARG A 52 -8.78 -1.06 -16.10
N ARG A 53 -8.37 -2.11 -15.38
CA ARG A 53 -8.94 -2.45 -14.06
C ARG A 53 -8.69 -1.37 -13.00
N PHE A 54 -7.59 -0.63 -13.12
CA PHE A 54 -7.17 0.38 -12.17
C PHE A 54 -7.51 1.81 -12.61
N GLY A 55 -8.18 1.97 -13.76
CA GLY A 55 -8.45 3.28 -14.35
C GLY A 55 -7.22 3.82 -15.07
N THR A 56 -6.61 4.88 -14.55
CA THR A 56 -5.41 5.50 -15.13
C THR A 56 -4.12 5.08 -14.41
N LEU A 57 -2.96 5.27 -15.07
CA LEU A 57 -1.65 5.11 -14.40
C LEU A 57 -1.52 5.99 -13.15
N LYS A 58 -2.14 7.18 -13.16
CA LYS A 58 -2.18 8.08 -12.01
C LYS A 58 -2.95 7.48 -10.84
N ASP A 59 -4.07 6.83 -11.13
CA ASP A 59 -4.90 6.17 -10.10
C ASP A 59 -4.15 4.98 -9.49
N LEU A 60 -3.51 4.15 -10.33
CA LEU A 60 -2.66 3.05 -9.86
C LEU A 60 -1.52 3.55 -8.95
N ALA A 61 -0.81 4.60 -9.37
CA ALA A 61 0.25 5.19 -8.57
C ALA A 61 -0.27 5.77 -7.24
N THR A 62 -1.46 6.36 -7.26
CA THR A 62 -2.12 6.88 -6.05
C THR A 62 -2.47 5.74 -5.09
N HIS A 63 -3.00 4.63 -5.60
CA HIS A 63 -3.30 3.45 -4.78
C HIS A 63 -2.04 2.82 -4.21
N MET A 64 -0.95 2.72 -4.98
CA MET A 64 0.35 2.26 -4.49
C MET A 64 0.87 3.15 -3.36
N LEU A 65 0.85 4.48 -3.55
CA LEU A 65 1.30 5.42 -2.52
C LEU A 65 0.44 5.33 -1.24
N PHE A 66 -0.86 5.11 -1.39
CA PHE A 66 -1.75 4.90 -0.25
C PHE A 66 -1.37 3.64 0.53
N ILE A 67 -1.10 2.54 -0.16
CA ILE A 67 -0.67 1.27 0.45
C ILE A 67 0.67 1.46 1.16
N GLU A 68 1.66 2.08 0.52
CA GLU A 68 2.97 2.37 1.12
C GLU A 68 2.84 3.16 2.42
N ARG A 69 1.97 4.19 2.44
CA ARG A 69 1.68 4.97 3.65
C ARG A 69 1.00 4.17 4.76
N LYS A 70 0.36 3.05 4.45
CA LYS A 70 -0.31 2.16 5.43
C LYS A 70 0.52 0.95 5.83
N MET A 71 1.70 0.73 5.24
CA MET A 71 2.57 -0.41 5.57
C MET A 71 3.01 -0.46 7.03
N TYR A 72 2.92 0.65 7.77
CA TYR A 72 3.19 0.67 9.21
C TYR A 72 2.27 -0.29 10.00
N ILE A 73 1.10 -0.68 9.46
CA ILE A 73 0.16 -1.64 10.07
C ILE A 73 0.80 -3.03 10.26
N LEU A 74 1.91 -3.32 9.60
CA LEU A 74 2.66 -4.57 9.79
C LEU A 74 3.74 -4.47 10.88
N LYS A 75 4.16 -3.27 11.28
CA LYS A 75 5.25 -3.06 12.25
C LYS A 75 4.82 -3.33 13.69
N GLU A 76 5.60 -4.03 14.50
CA GLU A 76 5.25 -4.18 15.92
C GLU A 76 5.37 -2.86 16.71
N TYR A 77 6.41 -2.08 16.39
CA TYR A 77 6.69 -0.78 17.00
C TYR A 77 6.47 0.34 15.98
N LEU A 78 5.66 1.31 16.37
CA LEU A 78 5.28 2.48 15.59
C LEU A 78 6.08 3.70 16.05
N THR A 79 6.42 4.58 15.11
CA THR A 79 6.84 5.94 15.41
C THR A 79 5.66 6.79 15.88
N VAL A 80 5.92 8.00 16.39
CA VAL A 80 4.86 8.93 16.81
C VAL A 80 3.92 9.28 15.65
N THR A 81 4.46 9.50 14.45
CA THR A 81 3.66 9.79 13.26
C THR A 81 2.77 8.61 12.87
N GLU A 82 3.31 7.39 12.86
CA GLU A 82 2.53 6.19 12.53
C GLU A 82 1.47 5.87 13.59
N ALA A 83 1.76 6.12 14.88
CA ALA A 83 0.77 6.00 15.94
C ALA A 83 -0.34 7.06 15.82
N ALA A 84 0.00 8.28 15.39
CA ALA A 84 -0.98 9.32 15.09
C ALA A 84 -1.89 8.90 13.93
N ASP A 85 -1.32 8.36 12.85
CA ASP A 85 -2.08 7.82 11.73
C ASP A 85 -2.94 6.60 12.14
N TYR A 86 -2.47 5.78 13.07
CA TYR A 86 -3.20 4.63 13.60
C TYR A 86 -4.41 5.04 14.43
N LEU A 87 -4.24 6.03 15.32
CA LEU A 87 -5.30 6.56 16.18
C LEU A 87 -6.22 7.57 15.46
N ASN A 88 -5.88 7.95 14.22
CA ASN A 88 -6.51 9.05 13.49
C ASN A 88 -6.48 10.39 14.28
N LEU A 89 -5.32 10.68 14.88
CA LEU A 89 -5.06 11.89 15.66
C LEU A 89 -3.97 12.74 14.99
N SER A 90 -3.85 14.01 15.39
CA SER A 90 -2.70 14.81 14.95
C SER A 90 -1.41 14.35 15.63
N PRO A 91 -0.24 14.41 14.95
CA PRO A 91 1.04 14.07 15.57
C PRO A 91 1.32 14.87 16.84
N SER A 92 0.96 16.16 16.87
CA SER A 92 1.11 17.02 18.06
C SER A 92 0.29 16.52 19.25
N LEU A 93 -0.90 15.99 19.02
CA LEU A 93 -1.71 15.39 20.06
C LEU A 93 -1.06 14.12 20.60
N VAL A 94 -0.57 13.24 19.74
CA VAL A 94 0.17 12.05 20.19
C VAL A 94 1.42 12.44 20.96
N TYR A 95 2.20 13.42 20.49
CA TYR A 95 3.34 13.97 21.24
C TYR A 95 2.92 14.44 22.64
N ARG A 96 1.81 15.16 22.78
CA ARG A 96 1.26 15.56 24.08
C ARG A 96 0.92 14.36 24.97
N LEU A 97 0.30 13.31 24.43
CA LEU A 97 0.00 12.08 25.18
C LEU A 97 1.28 11.41 25.66
N THR A 98 2.32 11.35 24.82
CA THR A 98 3.62 10.77 25.18
C THR A 98 4.37 11.59 26.23
N SER A 99 4.31 12.94 26.16
CA SER A 99 5.00 13.80 27.12
C SER A 99 4.32 13.83 28.49
N LYS A 100 2.99 13.66 28.52
CA LYS A 100 2.20 13.51 29.75
C LYS A 100 2.23 12.10 30.34
N HIS A 101 2.93 11.16 29.71
CA HIS A 101 2.94 9.74 30.10
C HIS A 101 1.53 9.10 30.12
N GLU A 102 0.59 9.64 29.34
CA GLU A 102 -0.76 9.09 29.18
C GLU A 102 -0.72 7.85 28.26
N LEU A 103 0.24 7.80 27.34
CA LEU A 103 0.48 6.68 26.42
C LEU A 103 1.82 5.98 26.75
N PRO A 104 1.88 4.64 26.84
CA PRO A 104 3.13 3.91 27.04
C PRO A 104 4.10 4.09 25.86
N ILE A 105 5.37 4.38 26.16
CA ILE A 105 6.41 4.63 25.15
C ILE A 105 7.71 3.90 25.47
N TYR A 106 8.46 3.62 24.40
CA TYR A 106 9.76 2.98 24.41
C TYR A 106 10.81 3.94 23.85
N LYS A 107 11.92 4.14 24.58
CA LYS A 107 13.00 5.06 24.22
C LYS A 107 14.37 4.38 24.32
N PRO A 108 14.71 3.45 23.40
CA PRO A 108 15.94 2.64 23.51
C PRO A 108 17.22 3.48 23.59
N ASN A 109 17.26 4.62 22.88
CA ASN A 109 18.40 5.54 22.88
C ASN A 109 18.09 6.90 23.55
N GLY A 110 16.99 6.98 24.32
CA GLY A 110 16.52 8.22 24.97
C GLY A 110 15.92 9.29 24.03
N LYS A 111 16.39 9.39 22.77
CA LYS A 111 15.95 10.40 21.79
C LYS A 111 14.73 9.97 20.97
N THR A 112 14.74 8.75 20.45
CA THR A 112 13.68 8.25 19.57
C THR A 112 12.55 7.62 20.39
N ILE A 113 11.31 7.98 20.05
CA ILE A 113 10.10 7.44 20.69
C ILE A 113 9.50 6.38 19.77
N PHE A 114 9.28 5.20 20.35
CA PHE A 114 8.49 4.13 19.75
C PHE A 114 7.29 3.79 20.63
N ILE A 115 6.20 3.37 20.00
CA ILE A 115 4.96 2.95 20.63
C ILE A 115 4.66 1.56 20.11
N ARG A 116 4.58 0.57 21.00
CA ARG A 116 4.20 -0.79 20.59
C ARG A 116 2.70 -0.84 20.32
N ARG A 117 2.31 -1.48 19.21
CA ARG A 117 0.89 -1.56 18.80
C ARG A 117 -0.01 -2.10 19.90
N ASP A 118 0.42 -3.15 20.60
CA ASP A 118 -0.38 -3.76 21.65
C ASP A 118 -0.63 -2.83 22.85
N ASP A 119 0.33 -1.94 23.16
CA ASP A 119 0.13 -0.94 24.21
C ASP A 119 -0.85 0.14 23.76
N LEU A 120 -0.84 0.49 22.48
CA LEU A 120 -1.83 1.39 21.88
C LEU A 120 -3.25 0.80 21.97
N ASN A 121 -3.40 -0.49 21.64
CA ASN A 121 -4.66 -1.21 21.74
C ASN A 121 -5.17 -1.28 23.19
N ARG A 122 -4.28 -1.60 24.14
CA ARG A 122 -4.61 -1.58 25.58
C ARG A 122 -5.02 -0.19 26.05
N TRP A 123 -4.35 0.85 25.57
CA TRP A 123 -4.68 2.23 25.91
C TRP A 123 -6.06 2.63 25.41
N ILE A 124 -6.43 2.25 24.19
CA ILE A 124 -7.80 2.45 23.65
C ILE A 124 -8.81 1.72 24.55
N ALA A 125 -8.58 0.43 24.84
CA ALA A 125 -9.49 -0.38 25.65
C ALA A 125 -9.67 0.17 27.08
N LYS A 126 -8.63 0.78 27.66
CA LYS A 126 -8.69 1.40 29.00
C LYS A 126 -9.63 2.60 29.06
N THR A 127 -9.81 3.30 27.94
CA THR A 127 -10.66 4.51 27.85
C THR A 127 -12.08 4.16 27.39
N ARG A 128 -12.49 2.90 27.54
CA ARG A 128 -13.86 2.45 27.25
C ARG A 128 -14.85 3.23 28.10
N VAL A 129 -15.84 3.82 27.44
CA VAL A 129 -17.02 4.41 28.08
C VAL A 129 -18.16 3.41 27.91
N MET A 130 -18.90 3.16 28.97
CA MET A 130 -20.09 2.28 28.92
C MET A 130 -21.17 2.91 28.04
N SER A 131 -21.92 2.09 27.31
CA SER A 131 -23.12 2.58 26.63
C SER A 131 -24.24 2.84 27.64
N ASP A 132 -25.25 3.60 27.24
CA ASP A 132 -26.40 3.88 28.10
C ASP A 132 -27.10 2.59 28.54
N ASP A 133 -27.25 1.60 27.64
CA ASP A 133 -27.81 0.28 27.95
C ASP A 133 -26.98 -0.45 29.02
N GLU A 134 -25.65 -0.42 28.91
CA GLU A 134 -24.76 -1.05 29.90
C GLU A 134 -24.81 -0.33 31.25
N ILE A 135 -24.97 1.00 31.24
CA ILE A 135 -25.15 1.79 32.44
C ILE A 135 -26.47 1.43 33.11
N GLU A 136 -27.55 1.29 32.34
CA GLU A 136 -28.87 0.91 32.84
C GLU A 136 -28.88 -0.52 33.41
N GLU A 137 -28.26 -1.48 32.70
CA GLU A 137 -28.11 -2.86 33.18
C GLU A 137 -27.26 -2.93 34.45
N TYR A 138 -26.15 -2.19 34.50
CA TYR A 138 -25.31 -2.11 35.69
C TYR A 138 -26.08 -1.50 36.88
N ALA A 139 -26.84 -0.43 36.64
CA ALA A 139 -27.68 0.20 37.66
C ALA A 139 -28.77 -0.74 38.17
N ALA A 140 -29.47 -1.46 37.28
CA ALA A 140 -30.49 -2.43 37.62
C ALA A 140 -29.92 -3.58 38.47
N THR A 141 -28.79 -4.15 38.04
CA THR A 141 -28.08 -5.22 38.76
C THR A 141 -27.60 -4.74 40.12
N HIS A 142 -27.05 -3.52 40.19
CA HIS A 142 -26.58 -2.95 41.45
C HIS A 142 -27.73 -2.66 42.43
N MET A 143 -28.85 -2.13 41.94
CA MET A 143 -30.06 -1.91 42.75
C MET A 143 -30.61 -3.24 43.29
N GLU A 144 -30.71 -4.28 42.45
CA GLU A 144 -31.18 -5.60 42.88
C GLU A 144 -30.33 -6.19 44.00
N ASN A 145 -29.00 -6.04 43.90
CA ASN A 145 -28.06 -6.49 44.93
C ASN A 145 -28.22 -5.72 46.25
N LEU A 146 -28.46 -4.40 46.19
CA LEU A 146 -28.74 -3.58 47.38
C LEU A 146 -30.03 -4.03 48.07
N PHE A 147 -31.10 -4.30 47.30
CA PHE A 147 -32.35 -4.81 47.87
C PHE A 147 -32.13 -6.17 48.56
N LYS A 148 -31.47 -7.13 47.89
CA LYS A 148 -31.17 -8.46 48.46
C LYS A 148 -30.31 -8.38 49.73
N GLY A 149 -29.31 -7.51 49.77
CA GLY A 149 -28.48 -7.29 50.96
C GLY A 149 -29.25 -6.73 52.14
N ASN A 150 -30.21 -5.82 51.90
CA ASN A 150 -31.03 -5.23 52.95
C ASN A 150 -32.02 -6.23 53.55
N PHE A 151 -32.61 -7.12 52.75
CA PHE A 151 -33.50 -8.18 53.24
C PHE A 151 -32.76 -9.17 54.15
N ASN A 152 -31.52 -9.54 53.82
CA ASN A 152 -30.72 -10.44 54.65
C ASN A 152 -30.37 -9.83 56.01
N ASN A 153 -30.05 -8.53 56.06
CA ASN A 153 -29.77 -7.83 57.30
C ASN A 153 -31.00 -7.68 58.21
N LEU A 154 -32.19 -7.48 57.63
CA LEU A 154 -33.44 -7.40 58.39
C LEU A 154 -33.84 -8.76 59.00
N ILE A 155 -33.61 -9.87 58.30
CA ILE A 155 -33.90 -11.21 58.85
C ILE A 155 -32.90 -11.58 59.96
N SER A 156 -31.62 -11.18 59.85
CA SER A 156 -30.65 -11.40 60.94
C SER A 156 -30.87 -10.56 62.19
N ALA A 157 -31.57 -9.43 62.09
CA ALA A 157 -31.86 -8.54 63.22
C ALA A 157 -33.16 -8.90 63.97
N THR A 158 -33.94 -9.85 63.45
CA THR A 158 -35.25 -10.25 64.01
C THR A 158 -35.25 -11.65 64.64
N LEU A 159 -34.07 -12.29 64.72
CA LEU A 159 -33.78 -13.54 65.44
C LEU A 159 -32.88 -13.24 66.63
#